data_AF-A0A377Z5D3-F1
#
_entry.id   AF-A0A377Z5D3-F1
#
_cell.length_a   1.000
_cell.length_b   1.000
_cell.length_c   1.000
_cell.angle_alpha   90.00
_cell.angle_beta   90.00
_cell.angle_gamma   90.00
#
_symmetry.space_group_name_H-M   'P 1'
#
loop_
_entity.id
_entity.type
_entity.pdbx_description
1 polymer ?
#
loop_
_entity_poly.entity_id
_entity_poly.type
_entity_poly.pdbx_seq_one_letter_code
_entity_poly.pdbx_strand_id
1 'polypeptide(L)'
;MTQAIGILELTSIARGMELGDVMLKSANVQLLLCRTLCPGKFLLMLGGDVGAVQQAIAAGTARAGEMLVDSLVLANIHPSVLPAISGLNVVGAAAGGGDRRNLERGGVHQRRRPRGESGQRHPGAGPYGVWYRRQMLHGGGG
;
A
#
# COMPACT_ATOMS: atom_id res chain seq x y z
N MET A 1 -16.69 0.66 -15.77
CA MET A 1 -16.13 -0.65 -15.36
C MET A 1 -16.12 -0.68 -13.84
N THR A 2 -16.68 -1.72 -13.22
CA THR A 2 -16.68 -1.87 -11.76
C THR A 2 -15.30 -2.34 -11.32
N GLN A 3 -14.61 -1.53 -10.53
CA GLN A 3 -13.29 -1.88 -10.00
C GLN A 3 -13.46 -2.71 -8.73
N ALA A 4 -12.44 -3.50 -8.40
CA ALA A 4 -12.34 -4.27 -7.18
C ALA A 4 -10.94 -4.17 -6.57
N ILE A 5 -10.87 -4.42 -5.26
CA ILE A 5 -9.62 -4.66 -4.53
C ILE A 5 -9.65 -6.09 -3.99
N GLY A 6 -8.54 -6.80 -4.17
CA GLY A 6 -8.25 -8.07 -3.50
C GLY A 6 -7.15 -7.86 -2.47
N ILE A 7 -7.28 -8.48 -1.31
CA ILE A 7 -6.30 -8.43 -0.22
C ILE A 7 -5.94 -9.86 0.18
N LEU A 8 -4.63 -10.12 0.35
CA LEU A 8 -4.11 -11.38 0.89
C LEU A 8 -3.09 -11.05 1.97
N GLU A 9 -3.32 -11.55 3.19
CA GLU A 9 -2.42 -11.42 4.33
C GLU A 9 -1.81 -12.78 4.69
N LEU A 10 -0.50 -12.80 4.93
CA LEU A 10 0.27 -14.01 5.19
C LEU A 10 1.17 -13.84 6.42
N THR A 11 1.50 -14.95 7.10
CA THR A 11 2.45 -14.97 8.22
C THR A 11 3.92 -15.01 7.77
N SER A 12 4.18 -15.18 6.47
CA SER A 12 5.53 -15.35 5.91
C SER A 12 5.80 -14.39 4.76
N ILE A 13 6.93 -13.68 4.86
CA ILE A 13 7.43 -12.76 3.82
C ILE A 13 7.79 -13.53 2.54
N ALA A 14 8.51 -14.65 2.69
CA ALA A 14 8.93 -15.46 1.55
C ALA A 14 7.72 -16.00 0.78
N ARG A 15 6.72 -16.50 1.52
CA ARG A 15 5.47 -16.96 0.88
C ARG A 15 4.69 -15.82 0.25
N GLY A 16 4.71 -14.65 0.88
CA GLY A 16 4.16 -13.42 0.31
C GLY A 16 4.72 -13.07 -1.05
N MET A 17 6.04 -13.10 -1.22
CA MET A 17 6.67 -12.83 -2.52
C MET A 17 6.30 -13.88 -3.58
N GLU A 18 6.31 -15.16 -3.21
CA GLU A 18 5.92 -16.24 -4.13
C GLU A 18 4.46 -16.10 -4.56
N LEU A 19 3.53 -15.89 -3.62
CA LEU A 19 2.12 -15.79 -3.95
C LEU A 19 1.81 -14.50 -4.70
N GLY A 20 2.52 -13.41 -4.45
CA GLY A 20 2.43 -12.19 -5.26
C GLY A 20 2.69 -12.48 -6.75
N ASP A 21 3.76 -13.22 -7.06
CA ASP A 21 4.07 -13.65 -8.44
C ASP A 21 2.97 -14.52 -9.04
N VAL A 22 2.46 -15.49 -8.26
CA VAL A 22 1.38 -16.38 -8.69
C VAL A 22 0.10 -15.61 -9.02
N MET A 23 -0.31 -14.70 -8.14
CA MET A 23 -1.54 -13.93 -8.30
C MET A 23 -1.45 -13.02 -9.53
N LEU A 24 -0.31 -12.34 -9.74
CA LEU A 24 -0.09 -11.48 -10.90
C LEU A 24 -0.04 -12.25 -12.22
N LYS A 25 0.45 -13.49 -12.23
CA LYS A 25 0.46 -14.35 -13.42
C LYS A 25 -0.88 -15.01 -13.70
N SER A 26 -1.76 -15.10 -12.70
CA SER A 26 -3.04 -15.80 -12.86
C SER A 26 -4.06 -14.96 -13.64
N ALA A 27 -4.12 -13.64 -13.41
CA ALA A 27 -5.17 -12.78 -13.93
C ALA A 27 -4.65 -11.40 -14.33
N ASN A 28 -5.42 -10.66 -15.12
CA ASN A 28 -5.09 -9.27 -15.46
C ASN A 28 -5.42 -8.33 -14.29
N VAL A 29 -4.50 -8.21 -13.34
CA VAL A 29 -4.62 -7.39 -12.12
C VAL A 29 -3.38 -6.52 -11.93
N GLN A 30 -3.56 -5.38 -11.25
CA GLN A 30 -2.49 -4.46 -10.87
C GLN A 30 -2.06 -4.70 -9.43
N LEU A 31 -0.75 -4.76 -9.17
CA LEU A 31 -0.22 -4.74 -7.81
C LEU A 31 -0.35 -3.32 -7.22
N LEU A 32 -1.18 -3.16 -6.18
CA LEU A 32 -1.37 -1.88 -5.50
C LEU A 32 -0.42 -1.73 -4.30
N LEU A 33 -0.20 -2.82 -3.56
CA LEU A 33 0.62 -2.84 -2.35
C LEU A 33 1.25 -4.22 -2.16
N CYS A 34 2.53 -4.26 -1.80
CA CYS A 34 3.30 -5.47 -1.55
C CYS A 34 4.37 -5.15 -0.51
N ARG A 35 4.12 -5.45 0.77
CA ARG A 35 5.02 -5.05 1.86
C ARG A 35 4.90 -5.94 3.08
N THR A 36 5.93 -5.87 3.91
CA THR A 36 5.97 -6.48 5.23
C THR A 36 5.18 -5.65 6.25
N LEU A 37 4.63 -6.34 7.26
CA LEU A 37 3.97 -5.77 8.43
C LEU A 37 4.63 -6.34 9.70
N CYS A 38 4.56 -5.60 10.81
CA CYS A 38 5.16 -6.03 12.08
C CYS A 38 4.20 -6.88 12.93
N PRO A 39 4.66 -7.98 13.57
CA PRO A 39 5.95 -8.66 13.41
C PRO A 39 5.88 -9.77 12.33
N GLY A 40 6.59 -9.60 11.21
CA GLY A 40 6.90 -10.68 10.25
C GLY A 40 5.80 -11.07 9.25
N LYS A 41 4.64 -10.41 9.28
CA LYS A 41 3.56 -10.66 8.32
C LYS A 41 3.82 -10.02 6.96
N PHE A 42 3.07 -10.44 5.96
CA PHE A 42 3.12 -9.91 4.60
C PHE A 42 1.74 -9.58 4.07
N LEU A 43 1.59 -8.42 3.45
CA LEU A 43 0.32 -7.96 2.88
C LEU A 43 0.47 -7.69 1.39
N LEU A 44 -0.44 -8.27 0.61
CA LEU A 44 -0.62 -8.04 -0.81
C LEU A 44 -1.98 -7.37 -1.03
N MET A 45 -2.02 -6.33 -1.86
CA MET A 45 -3.27 -5.75 -2.36
C MET A 45 -3.21 -5.63 -3.88
N LEU A 46 -4.28 -6.07 -4.54
CA LEU A 46 -4.42 -6.09 -5.99
C LEU A 46 -5.65 -5.27 -6.40
N GLY A 47 -5.58 -4.63 -7.56
CA GLY A 47 -6.68 -3.89 -8.16
C GLY A 47 -7.00 -4.40 -9.56
N GLY A 48 -8.25 -4.31 -9.97
CA GLY A 48 -8.66 -4.67 -11.34
C GLY A 48 -10.16 -4.89 -11.45
N ASP A 49 -10.57 -5.58 -12.51
CA ASP A 49 -11.96 -6.02 -12.67
C ASP A 49 -12.31 -7.10 -11.64
N VAL A 50 -13.57 -7.13 -11.19
CA VAL A 50 -14.04 -8.02 -10.11
C VAL A 50 -13.68 -9.49 -10.38
N GLY A 51 -13.90 -9.98 -11.60
CA GLY A 51 -13.59 -11.37 -11.95
C GLY A 51 -12.10 -11.68 -11.94
N ALA A 52 -11.26 -10.76 -12.44
CA ALA A 52 -9.81 -10.92 -12.43
C ALA A 52 -9.25 -10.92 -10.99
N VAL A 53 -9.77 -10.03 -10.13
CA VAL A 53 -9.39 -9.97 -8.71
C VAL A 53 -9.82 -11.24 -7.97
N GLN A 54 -11.04 -11.74 -8.18
CA GLN A 54 -11.50 -12.99 -7.59
C GLN A 54 -10.62 -14.18 -8.01
N GLN A 55 -10.27 -14.26 -9.29
CA GLN A 55 -9.40 -15.31 -9.81
C GLN A 55 -7.99 -15.23 -9.20
N ALA A 56 -7.41 -14.04 -9.10
CA ALA A 56 -6.10 -13.82 -8.49
C ALA A 56 -6.10 -14.22 -7.00
N ILE A 57 -7.11 -13.80 -6.25
CA ILE A 57 -7.24 -14.15 -4.83
C ILE A 57 -7.41 -15.65 -4.66
N ALA A 58 -8.23 -16.31 -5.47
CA ALA A 58 -8.39 -17.77 -5.44
C ALA A 58 -7.08 -18.51 -5.74
N ALA A 59 -6.28 -18.05 -6.70
CA ALA A 59 -4.98 -18.65 -7.02
C ALA A 59 -3.98 -18.49 -5.85
N GLY A 60 -4.00 -17.34 -5.18
CA GLY A 60 -3.18 -17.07 -3.99
C GLY A 60 -3.59 -17.93 -2.79
N THR A 61 -4.88 -17.94 -2.44
CA THR A 61 -5.39 -18.67 -1.27
C THR A 61 -5.24 -20.19 -1.43
N ALA A 62 -5.48 -20.74 -2.63
CA ALA A 62 -5.27 -22.16 -2.92
C ALA A 62 -3.84 -22.64 -2.66
N ARG A 63 -2.86 -21.72 -2.73
CA ARG A 63 -1.43 -22.01 -2.48
C ARG A 63 -0.94 -21.43 -1.16
N ALA A 64 -1.78 -20.77 -0.36
CA ALA A 64 -1.32 -20.12 0.87
C ALA A 64 -0.99 -21.12 1.99
N GLY A 65 -1.70 -22.25 2.06
CA GLY A 65 -1.51 -23.24 3.12
C GLY A 65 -1.71 -22.64 4.51
N GLU A 66 -0.96 -23.15 5.49
CA GLU A 66 -1.01 -22.67 6.89
C GLU A 66 -0.50 -21.24 7.09
N MET A 67 0.13 -20.65 6.06
CA MET A 67 0.63 -19.28 6.13
C MET A 67 -0.46 -18.23 5.84
N LEU A 68 -1.64 -18.64 5.39
CA LEU A 68 -2.79 -17.74 5.18
C LEU A 68 -3.24 -17.16 6.52
N VAL A 69 -3.23 -15.83 6.61
CA VAL A 69 -3.87 -15.11 7.72
C VAL A 69 -5.29 -14.75 7.35
N ASP A 70 -5.46 -14.04 6.24
CA ASP A 70 -6.77 -13.59 5.78
C ASP A 70 -6.79 -13.31 4.26
N SER A 71 -7.98 -13.31 3.67
CA SER A 71 -8.22 -12.89 2.30
C SER A 71 -9.56 -12.19 2.15
N LEU A 72 -9.59 -11.09 1.38
CA LEU A 72 -10.79 -10.29 1.18
C LEU A 72 -10.91 -9.81 -0.27
N VAL A 73 -12.12 -9.77 -0.80
CA VAL A 73 -12.44 -9.11 -2.07
C VAL A 73 -13.51 -8.06 -1.83
N LEU A 74 -13.20 -6.81 -2.19
CA LEU A 74 -14.10 -5.68 -2.17
C LEU A 74 -14.48 -5.32 -3.60
N ALA A 75 -15.70 -5.67 -4.01
CA ALA A 75 -16.22 -5.37 -5.34
C ALA A 75 -16.88 -3.99 -5.42
N ASN A 76 -17.00 -3.46 -6.63
CA ASN A 76 -17.70 -2.21 -6.94
C ASN A 76 -17.19 -1.00 -6.13
N ILE A 77 -15.86 -0.90 -5.98
CA ILE A 77 -15.25 0.22 -5.29
C ILE A 77 -15.15 1.43 -6.22
N HIS A 78 -15.16 2.62 -5.61
CA HIS A 78 -15.03 3.86 -6.35
C HIS A 78 -13.65 3.93 -7.05
N PRO A 79 -13.58 4.30 -8.34
CA PRO A 79 -12.32 4.22 -9.11
C PRO A 79 -11.15 5.02 -8.52
N SER A 80 -11.42 6.11 -7.81
CA SER A 80 -10.37 6.92 -7.16
C SER A 80 -9.71 6.25 -5.95
N VAL A 81 -10.22 5.11 -5.48
CA VAL A 81 -9.67 4.38 -4.33
C VAL A 81 -8.38 3.65 -4.71
N LEU A 82 -8.30 3.05 -5.90
CA LEU A 82 -7.10 2.35 -6.38
C LEU A 82 -5.87 3.28 -6.40
N PRO A 83 -5.88 4.43 -7.11
CA PRO A 83 -4.74 5.34 -7.14
C PRO A 83 -4.44 5.96 -5.77
N ALA A 84 -5.44 6.13 -4.90
CA ALA A 84 -5.24 6.59 -3.53
C ALA A 84 -4.43 5.59 -2.69
N ILE A 85 -4.61 4.28 -2.91
CA ILE A 85 -3.87 3.24 -2.20
C ILE A 85 -2.44 3.11 -2.74
N SER A 86 -2.28 3.13 -4.07
CA SER A 86 -0.98 2.95 -4.70
C SER A 86 -0.08 4.19 -4.63
N GLY A 87 -0.62 5.36 -4.27
CA GLY A 87 0.15 6.60 -4.19
C GLY A 87 -0.70 7.84 -3.91
N LEU A 88 -1.05 8.58 -4.96
CA LEU A 88 -1.74 9.87 -4.85
C LEU A 88 -2.81 10.00 -5.92
N ASN A 89 -3.91 10.67 -5.58
CA ASN A 89 -4.92 11.10 -6.53
C ASN A 89 -4.54 12.42 -7.17
N VAL A 90 -4.86 12.58 -8.46
CA VAL A 90 -4.78 13.86 -9.15
C VAL A 90 -5.96 14.72 -8.72
N VAL A 91 -5.69 15.87 -8.11
CA VAL A 91 -6.73 16.84 -7.74
C VAL A 91 -7.18 17.57 -9.00
N GLY A 92 -8.47 17.44 -9.34
CA GLY A 92 -9.09 18.07 -10.53
C GLY A 92 -9.60 17.09 -11.59
N ALA A 93 -9.21 15.82 -11.52
CA ALA A 93 -9.71 14.75 -12.40
C ALA A 93 -10.90 13.99 -11.78
N ALA A 94 -11.80 14.70 -11.08
CA ALA A 94 -13.04 14.10 -10.63
C ALA A 94 -13.83 13.69 -11.88
N ALA A 95 -13.99 12.38 -12.08
CA ALA A 95 -14.89 11.85 -13.08
C ALA A 95 -16.30 12.35 -12.76
N GLY A 96 -16.79 13.29 -13.59
CA GLY A 96 -18.20 13.68 -13.70
C GLY A 96 -18.85 14.25 -12.45
N GLY A 97 -18.70 15.57 -12.22
CA GLY A 97 -19.58 16.32 -11.30
C GLY A 97 -18.87 17.21 -10.30
N GLY A 98 -17.97 18.09 -10.74
CA GLY A 98 -17.33 19.10 -9.90
C GLY A 98 -17.76 20.52 -10.28
N ASP A 99 -18.32 21.24 -9.32
CA ASP A 99 -18.68 22.66 -9.37
C ASP A 99 -17.53 23.52 -9.94
N ARG A 100 -17.81 24.24 -11.03
CA ARG A 100 -16.84 25.02 -11.83
C ARG A 100 -16.16 26.17 -11.07
N ARG A 101 -16.56 26.45 -9.84
CA ARG A 101 -16.10 27.60 -9.05
C ARG A 101 -14.67 27.52 -8.51
N ASN A 102 -13.98 26.37 -8.60
CA ASN A 102 -12.65 26.20 -8.01
C ASN A 102 -11.46 26.15 -8.99
N LEU A 103 -11.68 26.34 -10.29
CA LEU A 103 -10.60 26.22 -11.29
C LEU A 103 -9.59 27.40 -11.24
N GLU A 104 -9.96 28.54 -10.67
CA GLU A 104 -9.13 29.76 -10.72
C GLU A 104 -8.12 29.91 -9.56
N ARG A 105 -8.05 28.96 -8.62
CA ARG A 105 -7.15 29.07 -7.45
C ARG A 105 -5.94 28.15 -7.49
N GLY A 106 -5.69 27.47 -8.62
CA GLY A 106 -4.59 26.52 -8.83
C GLY A 106 -3.20 27.14 -8.98
N GLY A 107 -2.91 28.26 -8.32
CA GLY A 107 -1.55 28.78 -8.20
C GLY A 107 -0.78 27.97 -7.16
N VAL A 108 0.29 27.27 -7.58
CA VAL A 108 1.26 26.64 -6.67
C VAL A 108 1.84 27.73 -5.77
N HIS A 109 1.34 27.84 -4.54
CA HIS A 109 1.93 28.71 -3.54
C HIS A 109 3.19 28.02 -3.00
N GLN A 110 4.29 28.14 -3.76
CA GLN A 110 5.63 27.83 -3.25
C GLN A 110 5.90 28.72 -2.05
N ARG A 111 5.65 28.21 -0.84
CA ARG A 111 6.13 28.86 0.38
C ARG A 111 7.66 28.85 0.34
N ARG A 112 8.25 30.01 0.03
CA ARG A 112 9.70 30.21 0.08
C ARG A 112 10.16 29.94 1.51
N ARG A 113 11.05 28.96 1.69
CA ARG A 113 11.78 28.77 2.94
C ARG A 113 12.68 30.01 3.16
N PRO A 114 12.66 30.65 4.34
CA PRO A 114 13.63 31.70 4.63
C PRO A 114 15.04 31.10 4.58
N ARG A 115 15.96 31.81 3.92
CA ARG A 115 17.39 31.48 3.91
C ARG A 115 17.98 31.82 5.27
N GLY A 116 18.61 30.84 5.89
CA GLY A 116 19.52 31.06 7.03
C GLY A 116 19.07 30.33 8.29
N GLU A 117 19.41 29.05 8.39
CA GLU A 117 19.61 28.38 9.67
C GLU A 117 20.57 27.20 9.42
N SER A 118 21.84 27.44 9.71
CA SER A 118 22.88 26.42 9.77
C SER A 118 22.70 25.60 11.05
N GLY A 119 21.86 24.56 11.00
CA GLY A 119 21.67 23.60 12.08
C GLY A 119 22.48 22.33 11.83
N GLN A 120 23.52 22.11 12.63
CA GLN A 120 24.29 20.87 12.68
C GLN A 120 23.36 19.65 12.84
N ARG A 121 23.46 18.65 11.96
CA ARG A 121 22.68 17.41 12.07
C ARG A 121 23.40 16.44 13.01
N HIS A 122 22.85 16.21 14.19
CA HIS A 122 23.20 15.04 15.00
C HIS A 122 22.51 13.77 14.44
N PRO A 123 23.22 12.64 14.26
CA PRO A 123 22.61 11.40 13.80
C PRO A 123 21.83 10.77 14.96
N GLY A 124 20.49 10.75 14.89
CA GLY A 124 19.68 9.96 15.83
C GLY A 124 18.26 10.46 16.13
N ALA A 125 17.88 11.66 15.74
CA ALA A 125 16.58 12.24 16.09
C ALA A 125 15.48 12.00 15.03
N GLY A 126 15.42 10.79 14.47
CA GLY A 126 14.29 10.36 13.63
C GLY A 126 13.21 9.68 14.49
N PRO A 127 11.94 9.65 14.05
CA PRO A 127 10.85 8.98 14.78
C PRO A 127 11.07 7.48 15.03
N TYR A 128 12.09 6.91 14.39
CA TYR A 128 12.51 5.51 14.52
C TYR A 128 13.62 5.28 15.57
N GLY A 129 14.21 6.33 16.16
CA GLY A 129 15.37 6.22 17.05
C GLY A 129 15.07 5.58 18.42
N VAL A 130 13.83 5.73 18.92
CA VAL A 130 13.41 5.15 20.21
C VAL A 130 13.07 3.66 20.08
N TRP A 131 12.52 3.26 18.93
CA TRP A 131 12.14 1.87 18.67
C TRP A 131 13.35 0.96 18.43
N TYR A 132 14.39 1.45 17.75
CA TYR A 132 15.62 0.68 17.49
C TYR A 132 16.37 0.34 18.79
N ARG A 133 16.36 1.25 19.78
CA ARG A 133 17.01 1.03 21.08
C ARG A 133 16.31 -0.03 21.94
N ARG A 134 15.01 -0.25 21.74
CA ARG A 134 14.24 -1.25 22.53
C ARG A 134 14.35 -2.68 22.00
N GLN A 135 14.63 -2.86 20.70
CA GLN A 135 14.89 -4.19 20.13
C GLN A 135 16.32 -4.70 20.37
N MET A 136 17.31 -3.81 20.49
CA MET A 136 18.71 -4.19 20.77
C MET A 136 18.95 -4.61 22.24
N LEU A 137 18.09 -4.20 23.18
CA LEU A 137 18.31 -4.43 24.63
C LEU A 137 17.69 -5.74 25.18
N HIS A 138 16.99 -6.52 24.34
CA HIS A 138 16.40 -7.80 24.75
C HIS A 138 16.79 -9.00 23.86
N GLY A 139 17.88 -8.89 23.10
CA GLY A 139 18.42 -9.96 22.26
C GLY A 139 19.72 -10.59 22.76
N GLY A 140 19.92 -10.70 24.08
CA GLY A 140 21.11 -11.33 24.66
C GLY A 140 20.81 -12.07 25.96
N GLY A 141 20.70 -13.39 25.88
CA GLY A 141 20.59 -14.30 27.02
C GLY A 141 20.10 -15.68 26.55
N GLY A 142 20.93 -16.70 26.77
CA GLY A 142 20.70 -18.10 26.41
C GLY A 142 19.61 -18.80 27.19
#